data_AF-A0A2D7VQU2-F1
#
_entry.id   AF-A0A2D7VQU2-F1
#
_cell.length_a   1.000
_cell.length_b   1.000
_cell.length_c   1.000
_cell.angle_alpha   90.00
_cell.angle_beta   90.00
_cell.angle_gamma   90.00
#
_symmetry.space_group_name_H-M   'P 1'
#
loop_
_entity.id
_entity.type
_entity.pdbx_description
1 polymer ?
#
loop_
_entity_poly.entity_id
_entity_poly.type
_entity_poly.pdbx_seq_one_letter_code
_entity_poly.pdbx_strand_id
1 'polypeptide(L)' 'MKHKPFSPSELILNEDGSIYHLHLKPGDIASTIITVGDPERVSNVSKYFETIEVSVHKREFKTHTG' A
#
# COMPACT_ATOMS: atom_id res chain seq x y z
N MET A 1 -6.36 17.16 -16.83
CA MET A 1 -7.36 17.24 -15.75
C MET A 1 -6.74 18.05 -14.61
N LYS A 2 -7.41 19.09 -14.10
CA LYS A 2 -6.83 19.92 -13.03
C LYS A 2 -6.89 19.14 -11.71
N HIS A 3 -5.74 18.80 -11.13
CA HIS A 3 -5.67 18.23 -9.79
C HIS A 3 -6.11 19.30 -8.78
N LYS A 4 -7.30 19.12 -8.19
CA LYS A 4 -7.66 19.85 -6.98
C LYS A 4 -6.79 19.27 -5.85
N PRO A 5 -5.98 20.08 -5.14
CA PRO A 5 -5.26 19.58 -3.98
C PRO A 5 -6.27 19.13 -2.92
N PHE A 6 -6.11 17.90 -2.42
CA PHE A 6 -6.90 17.39 -1.32
C PHE A 6 -6.59 18.22 -0.08
N SER A 7 -7.62 18.56 0.68
CA SER A 7 -7.44 19.14 2.01
C SER A 7 -6.76 18.11 2.93
N PRO A 8 -6.05 18.55 3.99
CA PRO A 8 -5.39 17.63 4.93
C PRO A 8 -6.36 16.64 5.61
N SER A 9 -7.64 17.00 5.73
CA SER A 9 -8.69 16.13 6.25
C SER A 9 -9.24 15.12 5.23
N GLU A 10 -9.09 15.37 3.93
CA GLU A 10 -9.54 14.46 2.87
C GLU A 10 -8.48 13.38 2.57
N LEU A 11 -7.19 13.74 2.69
CA LEU A 11 -6.08 12.82 2.45
C LEU A 11 -4.99 13.04 3.51
N ILE A 12 -5.01 12.19 4.54
CA ILE A 12 -4.04 12.24 5.63
C ILE A 12 -2.76 11.53 5.18
N LEU A 13 -1.69 12.29 5.03
CA LEU A 13 -0.36 11.79 4.67
C LEU A 13 0.57 11.87 5.87
N ASN A 14 1.53 10.95 5.93
CA ASN A 14 2.70 11.06 6.80
C ASN A 14 3.65 12.16 6.28
N GLU A 15 4.61 12.56 7.11
CA GLU A 15 5.64 13.55 6.73
C GLU A 15 6.45 13.13 5.50
N ASP A 16 6.60 11.82 5.26
CA ASP A 16 7.33 11.27 4.12
C ASP A 16 6.49 11.15 2.83
N GLY A 17 5.24 11.64 2.87
CA GLY A 17 4.28 11.62 1.76
C GLY A 17 3.54 10.30 1.57
N SER A 18 3.76 9.29 2.41
CA SER A 18 3.01 8.04 2.37
C SER A 18 1.60 8.19 2.97
N ILE A 19 0.65 7.36 2.54
CA ILE A 19 -0.70 7.36 3.10
C ILE A 19 -0.67 6.87 4.56
N TYR A 20 -1.34 7.60 5.45
CA TYR A 20 -1.18 7.45 6.90
C TYR A 20 -1.30 6.00 7.41
N HIS A 21 -2.33 5.25 7.00
CA HIS A 21 -2.59 3.91 7.53
C HIS A 21 -1.71 2.82 6.92
N LEU A 22 -1.40 2.92 5.63
CA LEU A 22 -0.72 1.85 4.89
C LEU A 22 0.79 2.05 4.79
N HIS A 23 1.28 3.28 5.01
CA HIS A 23 2.69 3.64 4.78
C HIS A 23 3.15 3.38 3.34
N LEU A 24 2.24 3.54 2.36
CA LEU A 24 2.52 3.39 0.93
C LEU A 24 2.59 4.75 0.23
N LYS A 25 3.50 4.89 -0.72
CA LYS A 25 3.65 6.06 -1.60
C LYS A 25 3.01 5.79 -2.97
N PRO A 26 2.77 6.84 -3.78
CA PRO A 26 2.45 6.64 -5.19
C PRO A 26 3.52 5.79 -5.87
N GLY A 27 3.12 4.71 -6.54
CA GLY A 27 4.03 3.73 -7.15
C GLY A 27 4.23 2.47 -6.32
N ASP A 28 4.01 2.51 -5.00
CA ASP A 28 4.17 1.32 -4.14
C ASP A 28 3.02 0.31 -4.29
N ILE A 29 1.90 0.73 -4.90
CA ILE A 29 0.68 -0.06 -5.07
C ILE A 29 0.36 -0.26 -6.55
N ALA A 30 0.08 -1.51 -6.93
CA ALA A 30 -0.35 -1.87 -8.27
C ALA A 30 -1.82 -1.49 -8.53
N SER A 31 -2.20 -1.42 -9.81
CA SER A 31 -3.60 -1.19 -10.21
C SER A 31 -4.52 -2.37 -9.90
N THR A 32 -3.97 -3.58 -9.85
CA THR A 32 -4.70 -4.81 -9.52
C THR A 32 -4.37 -5.21 -8.09
N ILE A 33 -5.39 -5.30 -7.24
CA ILE A 33 -5.22 -5.51 -5.80
C ILE A 33 -5.92 -6.81 -5.39
N ILE A 34 -5.19 -7.69 -4.69
CA ILE A 34 -5.74 -8.87 -4.03
C ILE A 34 -5.78 -8.58 -2.52
N THR A 35 -6.98 -8.58 -1.94
CA THR A 35 -7.15 -8.40 -0.49
C THR A 35 -7.26 -9.75 0.21
N VAL A 36 -6.67 -9.85 1.40
CA VAL A 36 -6.81 -11.00 2.29
C VAL A 36 -7.21 -10.52 3.69
N GLY A 37 -7.86 -11.38 4.48
CA GLY A 37 -8.33 -11.01 5.82
C GLY A 37 -7.24 -11.04 6.89
N ASP A 38 -6.32 -12.00 6.81
CA ASP A 38 -5.22 -12.18 7.77
C ASP A 38 -3.92 -11.61 7.15
N PRO A 39 -3.20 -10.68 7.83
CA PRO A 39 -1.93 -10.14 7.36
C PRO A 39 -0.91 -11.22 7.00
N GLU A 40 -0.86 -12.33 7.75
CA GLU A 40 0.07 -13.41 7.47
C GLU A 40 -0.28 -14.20 6.20
N ARG A 41 -1.49 -14.03 5.65
CA ARG A 41 -1.85 -14.60 4.35
C ARG A 41 -1.22 -13.86 3.17
N VAL A 42 -0.70 -12.64 3.36
CA VAL A 42 -0.07 -11.86 2.28
C VAL A 42 1.13 -12.59 1.71
N SER A 43 2.00 -13.15 2.55
CA SER A 43 3.17 -13.94 2.10
C SER A 43 2.77 -15.25 1.40
N ASN A 44 1.66 -15.86 1.83
CA ASN A 44 1.12 -17.06 1.20
C ASN A 44 0.61 -16.82 -0.23
N VAL A 45 0.15 -15.61 -0.54
CA VAL A 45 -0.24 -15.19 -1.89
C VAL A 45 0.99 -14.74 -2.68
N SER A 46 1.80 -13.84 -2.12
CA SER A 46 2.89 -13.20 -2.85
C SER A 46 4.05 -14.16 -3.18
N LYS A 47 4.14 -15.33 -2.54
CA LYS A 47 5.15 -16.35 -2.88
C LYS A 47 5.05 -16.86 -4.33
N TYR A 48 3.95 -16.59 -5.02
CA TYR A 48 3.74 -16.92 -6.42
C TYR A 48 4.04 -15.76 -7.37
N PHE A 49 4.40 -14.59 -6.85
CA PHE A 49 4.85 -13.47 -7.69
C PHE A 49 6.26 -13.75 -8.21
N GLU A 50 6.59 -13.25 -9.39
CA GLU A 50 7.92 -13.43 -9.98
C GLU A 50 8.98 -12.74 -9.13
N THR A 51 8.69 -11.52 -8.68
CA THR A 51 9.53 -10.72 -7.78
C THR A 51 8.68 -10.01 -6.73
N ILE A 52 9.28 -9.57 -5.63
CA ILE A 52 8.64 -8.63 -4.69
C ILE A 52 9.40 -7.32 -4.78
N GLU A 53 8.77 -6.32 -5.37
CA GLU A 53 9.33 -4.97 -5.55
C GLU A 53 9.13 -4.11 -4.29
N VAL A 54 8.00 -4.30 -3.61
CA VAL A 54 7.65 -3.58 -2.38
C VAL A 54 7.19 -4.56 -1.32
N SER A 55 7.73 -4.41 -0.10
CA SER A 55 7.24 -5.11 1.09
C SER A 55 7.14 -4.12 2.24
N VAL A 56 5.91 -3.80 2.66
CA VAL A 56 5.63 -2.85 3.73
C VAL A 56 4.70 -3.50 4.75
N HIS A 57 5.00 -3.32 6.03
CA HIS A 57 4.16 -3.78 7.13
C HIS A 57 3.98 -2.65 8.15
N LYS A 58 2.72 -2.22 8.33
CA LYS A 58 2.32 -1.21 9.32
C LYS A 58 1.12 -1.71 10.11
N ARG A 59 1.34 -2.06 11.38
CA ARG A 59 0.30 -2.59 12.28
C ARG A 59 -0.40 -3.80 11.64
N GLU A 60 -1.69 -3.70 11.36
CA GLU A 60 -2.50 -4.76 10.75
C GLU A 60 -2.41 -4.77 9.21
N PHE A 61 -1.71 -3.81 8.58
CA PHE A 61 -1.61 -3.72 7.13
C PHE A 61 -0.26 -4.23 6.64
N LYS A 62 -0.27 -5.35 5.91
CA LYS A 62 0.89 -5.90 5.22
C LYS A 62 0.61 -5.84 3.71
N THR A 63 1.51 -5.21 2.96
CA THR A 63 1.39 -5.03 1.51
C THR A 63 2.64 -5.57 0.84
N HIS A 64 2.44 -6.49 -0.11
CA HIS A 64 3.48 -6.90 -1.05
C HIS A 64 3.03 -6.51 -2.47
N THR A 65 3.91 -5.83 -3.22
CA THR A 65 3.73 -5.52 -4.64
C THR A 65 4.83 -6.21 -5.42
N GLY A 66 4.50 -6.79 -6.56
CA GLY A 66 5.39 -7.57 -7.41
C GLY A 66 4.69 -8.06 -8.66
#